data_AF-A0A1S9C8P8-F1
#
_entry.id   AF-A0A1S9C8P8-F1
#
_cell.length_a   1.000
_cell.length_b   1.000
_cell.length_c   1.000
_cell.angle_alpha   90.00
_cell.angle_beta   90.00
_cell.angle_gamma   90.00
#
_symmetry.space_group_name_H-M   'P 1'
#
loop_
_entity.id
_entity.type
_entity.pdbx_description
1 polymer ?
#
loop_
_entity_poly.entity_id
_entity_poly.type
_entity_poly.pdbx_seq_one_letter_code
_entity_poly.pdbx_strand_id
1 'polypeptide(L)' 'MEKLDELKQMYEEGYRCIYTDKDDNGLTVHLKDFYNERSDTISTNESEEIDQMESFLNNVEFEQYFNGYDIICTDCAE' A
#
# COMPACT_ATOMS: atom_id res chain seq x y z
N MET A 1 -10.11 12.16 -1.86
CA MET A 1 -10.17 10.80 -2.46
C MET A 1 -9.40 10.65 -3.76
N GLU A 2 -8.85 11.73 -4.35
CA GLU A 2 -8.14 11.66 -5.63
C GLU A 2 -6.85 10.82 -5.53
N LYS A 3 -6.17 10.84 -4.37
CA LYS A 3 -4.91 10.11 -4.15
C LYS A 3 -5.10 8.60 -3.99
N LEU A 4 -6.21 8.18 -3.39
CA LEU A 4 -6.58 6.77 -3.29
C LEU A 4 -6.94 6.18 -4.67
N ASP A 5 -7.67 6.95 -5.48
CA ASP A 5 -8.05 6.53 -6.83
C ASP A 5 -6.80 6.38 -7.72
N GLU A 6 -5.89 7.36 -7.64
CA GLU A 6 -4.57 7.31 -8.27
C GLU A 6 -3.80 6.05 -7.85
N LEU A 7 -3.72 5.76 -6.54
CA LEU A 7 -3.08 4.56 -6.02
C LEU A 7 -3.67 3.27 -6.61
N LYS A 8 -5.00 3.16 -6.66
CA LYS A 8 -5.69 1.98 -7.22
C LYS A 8 -5.39 1.83 -8.71
N GLN A 9 -5.47 2.92 -9.47
CA GLN A 9 -5.18 2.91 -10.89
C GLN A 9 -3.74 2.47 -11.16
N MET A 10 -2.77 2.95 -10.39
CA MET A 10 -1.37 2.51 -10.53
C MET A 10 -1.21 1.01 -10.28
N TYR A 11 -1.91 0.46 -9.29
CA TYR A 11 -1.93 -0.98 -9.05
C TYR A 11 -2.56 -1.77 -10.22
N GLU A 12 -3.61 -1.24 -10.85
CA GLU A 12 -4.20 -1.84 -12.06
C GLU A 12 -3.25 -1.77 -13.28
N GLU A 13 -2.46 -0.71 -13.39
CA GLU A 13 -1.41 -0.59 -14.42
C GLU A 13 -0.22 -1.53 -14.18
N GLY A 14 -0.09 -2.10 -12.98
CA GLY A 14 0.97 -3.05 -12.62
C GLY A 14 2.06 -2.49 -11.71
N TYR A 15 1.92 -1.24 -11.25
CA TYR A 15 2.80 -0.71 -10.22
C TYR A 15 2.62 -1.49 -8.92
N ARG A 16 3.72 -1.67 -8.19
CA ARG A 16 3.71 -2.29 -6.86
C ARG A 16 4.30 -1.34 -5.84
N CYS A 17 3.66 -1.24 -4.69
CA CYS A 17 4.23 -0.53 -3.56
C CYS A 17 5.53 -1.21 -3.15
N ILE A 18 6.59 -0.41 -3.00
CA ILE A 18 7.90 -0.86 -2.56
C ILE A 18 8.27 -0.31 -1.19
N TYR A 19 7.68 0.82 -0.80
CA TYR A 19 7.97 1.50 0.44
C TYR A 19 6.86 2.48 0.80
N THR A 20 6.50 2.56 2.08
CA THR A 20 5.62 3.57 2.63
C THR A 20 6.34 4.34 3.72
N ASP A 21 6.23 5.66 3.67
CA ASP A 21 6.76 6.59 4.65
C ASP A 21 5.59 7.31 5.30
N LYS A 22 5.44 7.17 6.61
CA LYS A 22 4.39 7.84 7.38
C LYS A 22 5.07 8.75 8.39
N ASP A 23 4.87 10.05 8.22
CA ASP A 23 5.42 11.08 9.10
C ASP A 23 4.31 12.05 9.57
N ASP A 24 4.63 12.99 10.44
CA ASP A 24 3.70 13.99 10.97
C ASP A 24 3.07 14.84 9.85
N ASN A 25 3.76 14.92 8.70
CA ASN A 25 3.32 15.66 7.52
C ASN A 25 2.38 14.87 6.58
N GLY A 26 2.13 13.57 6.84
CA GLY A 26 1.22 12.73 6.07
C GLY A 26 1.78 11.34 5.71
N LEU A 27 1.12 10.68 4.76
CA LEU A 27 1.52 9.39 4.21
C LEU A 27 2.11 9.56 2.81
N THR A 28 3.28 8.98 2.57
CA THR A 28 3.93 8.90 1.27
C THR A 28 4.10 7.44 0.87
N VAL A 29 3.59 7.07 -0.30
CA VAL A 29 3.62 5.72 -0.84
C VAL A 29 4.48 5.73 -2.09
N HIS A 30 5.55 4.94 -2.09
CA HIS A 30 6.45 4.79 -3.21
C HIS A 30 6.06 3.54 -4.00
N LEU A 31 5.75 3.76 -5.28
CA LEU A 31 5.30 2.75 -6.22
C LEU A 31 6.38 2.53 -7.27
N LYS A 32 6.61 1.29 -7.64
CA LYS A 32 7.53 0.93 -8.72
C LYS A 32 6.85 0.01 -9.71
N ASP A 33 6.93 0.41 -10.97
CA ASP A 33 6.61 -0.45 -12.08
C ASP A 33 7.88 -1.15 -12.56
N PHE A 34 7.88 -2.47 -12.42
CA PHE A 34 9.00 -3.31 -12.82
C PHE A 34 9.01 -3.60 -14.33
N TYR A 35 7.88 -3.36 -15.02
CA TYR A 35 7.76 -3.65 -16.45
C TYR A 35 8.34 -2.54 -17.33
N ASN A 36 8.10 -1.28 -16.98
CA ASN A 36 8.56 -0.10 -17.71
C ASN A 36 9.70 0.63 -16.99
N GLU A 37 10.23 0.05 -15.89
CA GLU A 37 11.29 0.64 -15.06
C GLU A 37 10.94 2.07 -14.59
N ARG A 38 9.65 2.30 -14.29
CA ARG A 38 9.15 3.58 -13.77
C ARG A 38 8.95 3.51 -12.27
N SER A 39 9.12 4.66 -11.62
CA SER A 39 8.84 4.82 -10.20
C SER A 39 7.98 6.06 -10.02
N ASP A 40 6.96 5.93 -9.19
CA ASP A 40 6.04 7.00 -8.87
C ASP A 40 5.85 7.10 -7.36
N THR A 41 5.30 8.21 -6.90
CA THR A 41 5.18 8.48 -5.46
C THR A 41 3.94 9.29 -5.18
N ILE A 42 3.07 8.71 -4.36
CA ILE A 42 1.80 9.31 -3.98
C ILE A 42 1.92 9.75 -2.52
N SER A 43 1.82 11.05 -2.27
CA SER A 43 1.78 11.62 -0.93
C SER A 43 0.44 12.27 -0.66
N THR A 44 -0.15 12.00 0.49
CA THR A 44 -1.35 12.68 1.00
C THR A 44 -1.11 13.15 2.44
N ASN A 45 -1.72 14.28 2.79
CA ASN A 45 -1.73 14.84 4.15
C ASN A 45 -3.13 14.84 4.77
N GLU A 46 -4.14 14.34 4.03
CA GLU A 46 -5.50 14.25 4.53
C GLU A 46 -5.67 12.98 5.37
N SER A 47 -6.01 13.12 6.65
CA SER A 47 -6.11 11.98 7.57
C SER A 47 -7.12 10.91 7.12
N GLU A 48 -8.22 11.31 6.47
CA GLU A 48 -9.20 10.37 5.92
C GLU A 48 -8.62 9.58 4.73
N GLU A 49 -7.89 10.24 3.83
CA GLU A 49 -7.22 9.56 2.70
C GLU A 49 -6.09 8.65 3.18
N ILE A 50 -5.33 9.07 4.19
CA ILE A 50 -4.25 8.27 4.79
C ILE A 50 -4.81 6.93 5.27
N ASP A 51 -5.90 6.95 6.04
CA ASP A 51 -6.52 5.75 6.60
C ASP A 51 -7.02 4.80 5.48
N GLN A 52 -7.63 5.36 4.44
CA GLN A 52 -8.08 4.58 3.28
C GLN A 52 -6.93 3.99 2.47
N MET A 53 -5.85 4.74 2.25
CA MET A 53 -4.67 4.27 1.54
C MET A 53 -3.95 3.17 2.31
N GLU A 54 -3.79 3.33 3.63
CA GLU A 54 -3.24 2.28 4.49
C GLU A 54 -4.11 1.02 4.48
N SER A 55 -5.44 1.18 4.59
CA SER A 55 -6.38 0.05 4.51
C SER A 55 -6.27 -0.68 3.17
N PHE A 56 -6.18 0.05 2.07
CA PHE A 56 -6.00 -0.54 0.74
C PHE A 56 -4.66 -1.27 0.62
N LEU A 57 -3.54 -0.66 1.00
CA LEU A 57 -2.22 -1.28 0.94
C LEU A 57 -2.14 -2.52 1.81
N ASN A 58 -2.68 -2.46 3.03
CA ASN A 58 -2.74 -3.60 3.92
C ASN A 58 -3.57 -4.73 3.32
N ASN A 59 -4.71 -4.43 2.68
CA ASN A 59 -5.53 -5.43 2.01
C ASN A 59 -4.79 -6.10 0.85
N VAL A 60 -4.11 -5.33 -0.01
CA VAL A 60 -3.34 -5.86 -1.14
C VAL A 60 -2.12 -6.67 -0.68
N GLU A 61 -1.49 -6.28 0.43
CA GLU A 61 -0.41 -7.05 1.06
C GLU A 61 -0.95 -8.38 1.65
N PHE A 62 -2.14 -8.34 2.26
CA PHE A 62 -2.83 -9.52 2.79
C PHE A 62 -3.20 -10.54 1.71
N GLU A 63 -3.60 -10.08 0.52
CA GLU A 63 -3.89 -10.95 -0.62
C GLU A 63 -2.65 -11.70 -1.13
N GLN A 64 -1.46 -11.09 -1.01
CA GLN A 64 -0.20 -11.79 -1.31
C GLN A 64 0.18 -12.78 -0.21
N TYR A 65 -0.15 -12.47 1.05
CA TYR A 65 0.10 -13.35 2.19
C TYR A 65 -0.78 -14.61 2.16
N PHE A 66 -2.05 -14.48 1.77
CA PHE A 66 -2.97 -15.62 1.66
C PHE A 66 -2.62 -16.58 0.52
N ASN A 67 -1.91 -16.10 -0.51
CA ASN A 67 -1.52 -16.90 -1.67
C ASN A 67 -0.18 -17.63 -1.51
N GLY A 68 0.55 -17.50 -0.39
CA GLY A 68 1.88 -18.11 -0.36
C GLY A 68 2.71 -18.18 0.91
N TYR A 69 2.34 -17.65 2.08
CA TYR A 69 3.11 -17.97 3.29
C TYR A 69 2.27 -17.94 4.56
N ASP A 70 2.28 -19.07 5.24
CA ASP A 70 1.69 -19.40 6.53
C ASP A 70 2.03 -18.33 7.59
N ILE A 71 1.07 -17.49 8.00
CA ILE A 71 1.14 -16.85 9.32
C ILE A 71 0.57 -17.85 10.31
N ILE A 72 1.44 -18.69 10.86
CA ILE A 72 1.17 -19.25 12.18
C ILE A 72 1.22 -18.08 13.16
N CYS A 73 0.07 -17.44 13.40
CA CYS A 73 -0.17 -16.73 14.65
C CYS A 73 -0.27 -17.78 15.76
N THR A 74 0.87 -18.34 16.16
CA THR A 74 1.07 -18.85 17.52
C THR A 74 1.46 -17.60 18.30
N ASP A 75 0.72 -17.12 19.28
CA ASP A 75 -0.28 -17.78 20.10
C ASP A 75 -1.27 -16.70 20.56
N CYS A 76 -2.55 -17.03 20.45
CA CYS A 76 -3.55 -16.55 21.39
C CYS A 76 -3.18 -17.18 22.74
N ALA A 77 -2.48 -16.45 23.62
CA ALA A 77 -2.28 -16.89 24.99
C ALA A 77 -3.12 -16.02 25.92
N GLU A 78 -4.11 -16.69 26.50
CA GLU A 78 -5.10 -16.27 27.51
C GLU A 78 -4.49 -15.65 28.78
#